data_AF-A0A839JID8-F1
#
_entry.id   AF-A0A839JID8-F1
#
_cell.length_a   1.000
_cell.length_b   1.000
_cell.length_c   1.000
_cell.angle_alpha   90.00
_cell.angle_beta   90.00
_cell.angle_gamma   90.00
#
_symmetry.space_group_name_H-M   'P 1'
#
loop_
_entity.id
_entity.type
_entity.pdbx_description
1 polymer ?
#
loop_
_entity_poly.entity_id
_entity_poly.type
_entity_poly.pdbx_seq_one_letter_code
_entity_poly.pdbx_strand_id
1 'polypeptide(L)'
;MRLQNLGYAVTAHRAQGATVDTAHAVVHSPEVTRESLYVAMTRGRESNRVYVATDEHHLEEHQHREDLQNTARSILYGILQHPGAELSAHDTITVEQDFWGSLEQLAAEYDTIAQVAGQERWIALLHAGGLTAETIDELVETDAFGILTTELRRLEADGHDIDSLLPRIIQVGGLDEVQDLGSLLRYRLQRITAAYQPAPQRTARMIAGLVPRATGITDPAMRQALDEREQLMEQRIDALVEKLLKQPEPWLTGLDETAPAEGEAAARAVIAYRDRWGVTSSSPLGAVPGDDAQRVDYERAQGVLVSLQQTEHSPEEVRSRRSQRRSIS
;
A
#
# COMPACT_ATOMS: atom_id res chain seq x y z
N MET A 1 -46.94 -32.70 -19.07
CA MET A 1 -46.73 -32.73 -17.61
C MET A 1 -47.29 -31.42 -17.06
N ARG A 2 -48.33 -31.48 -16.23
CA ARG A 2 -49.08 -30.32 -15.73
C ARG A 2 -48.17 -29.51 -14.78
N LEU A 3 -47.98 -28.22 -15.05
CA LEU A 3 -47.49 -27.25 -14.07
C LEU A 3 -48.60 -27.02 -13.02
N GLN A 4 -48.71 -27.92 -12.06
CA GLN A 4 -49.42 -27.66 -10.81
C GLN A 4 -48.50 -26.85 -9.91
N ASN A 5 -48.48 -25.53 -10.11
CA ASN A 5 -48.13 -24.52 -9.11
C ASN A 5 -48.77 -23.22 -9.60
N LEU A 6 -49.60 -22.60 -8.76
CA LEU A 6 -50.18 -21.28 -9.04
C LEU A 6 -49.02 -20.29 -9.27
N GLY A 7 -48.78 -19.91 -10.53
CA GLY A 7 -47.64 -19.08 -10.98
C GLY A 7 -47.67 -17.61 -10.55
N TYR A 8 -48.34 -17.31 -9.43
CA TYR A 8 -48.49 -15.96 -8.90
C TYR A 8 -47.28 -15.49 -8.09
N ALA A 9 -46.43 -16.42 -7.61
CA ALA A 9 -45.18 -16.11 -6.93
C ALA A 9 -44.14 -17.20 -7.20
N VAL A 10 -42.91 -16.80 -7.53
CA VAL A 10 -41.79 -17.70 -7.81
C VAL A 10 -40.56 -17.13 -7.10
N THR A 11 -39.73 -17.99 -6.51
CA THR A 11 -38.46 -17.56 -5.89
C THR A 11 -37.51 -17.02 -6.97
N ALA A 12 -36.67 -16.03 -6.64
CA ALA A 12 -35.74 -15.43 -7.61
C ALA A 12 -34.89 -16.46 -8.36
N HIS A 13 -34.46 -17.52 -7.66
CA HIS A 13 -33.72 -18.65 -8.22
C HIS A 13 -34.50 -19.45 -9.27
N ARG A 14 -35.83 -19.59 -9.14
CA ARG A 14 -36.67 -20.27 -10.15
C ARG A 14 -37.13 -19.35 -11.27
N ALA A 15 -36.97 -18.04 -11.12
CA ALA A 15 -37.26 -17.05 -12.17
C ALA A 15 -36.06 -16.82 -13.11
N GLN A 16 -34.90 -17.42 -12.83
CA GLN A 16 -33.70 -17.30 -13.65
C GLN A 16 -33.95 -17.86 -15.06
N GLY A 17 -33.85 -17.00 -16.07
CA GLY A 17 -34.09 -17.36 -17.48
C GLY A 17 -35.53 -17.17 -17.96
N ALA A 18 -36.45 -16.72 -17.10
CA ALA A 18 -37.78 -16.29 -17.51
C ALA A 18 -37.79 -14.79 -17.87
N THR A 19 -38.57 -14.41 -18.87
CA THR A 19 -38.89 -13.01 -19.20
C THR A 19 -40.38 -12.82 -18.98
N VAL A 20 -40.76 -11.79 -18.21
CA VAL A 20 -42.14 -11.45 -17.89
C VAL A 20 -42.42 -9.99 -18.27
N ASP A 21 -43.69 -9.61 -18.44
CA ASP A 21 -44.02 -8.22 -18.80
C ASP A 21 -43.72 -7.27 -17.64
N THR A 22 -44.10 -7.64 -16.41
CA THR A 22 -43.79 -6.89 -15.19
C THR A 22 -43.22 -7.81 -14.10
N ALA A 23 -42.21 -7.34 -13.37
CA ALA A 23 -41.63 -8.05 -12.24
C ALA A 23 -41.90 -7.30 -10.93
N HIS A 24 -42.31 -8.04 -9.91
CA HIS A 24 -42.57 -7.54 -8.57
C HIS A 24 -41.77 -8.40 -7.57
N ALA A 25 -40.77 -7.79 -6.92
CA ALA A 25 -39.93 -8.43 -5.93
C ALA A 25 -40.33 -7.96 -4.52
N VAL A 26 -40.38 -8.87 -3.55
CA VAL A 26 -40.58 -8.52 -2.13
C VAL A 26 -39.30 -8.87 -1.39
N VAL A 27 -38.75 -7.94 -0.62
CA VAL A 27 -37.55 -8.15 0.18
C VAL A 27 -37.81 -7.75 1.62
N HIS A 28 -37.45 -8.63 2.55
CA HIS A 28 -37.74 -8.48 3.98
C HIS A 28 -36.49 -8.54 4.88
N SER A 29 -35.29 -8.72 4.32
CA SER A 29 -34.05 -8.85 5.08
C SER A 29 -32.86 -8.31 4.28
N PRO A 30 -31.85 -7.69 4.93
CA PRO A 30 -30.58 -7.34 4.29
C PRO A 30 -29.74 -8.57 3.90
N GLU A 31 -30.11 -9.78 4.36
CA GLU A 31 -29.46 -11.06 4.02
C GLU A 31 -29.77 -11.54 2.60
N VAL A 32 -30.68 -10.86 1.88
CA VAL A 32 -30.86 -11.13 0.45
C VAL A 32 -29.60 -10.69 -0.28
N THR A 33 -29.10 -11.54 -1.18
CA THR A 33 -27.88 -11.28 -1.93
C THR A 33 -28.12 -10.27 -3.05
N ARG A 34 -27.10 -9.44 -3.38
CA ARG A 34 -27.19 -8.47 -4.47
C ARG A 34 -27.55 -9.12 -5.81
N GLU A 35 -27.06 -10.33 -6.06
CA GLU A 35 -27.31 -11.09 -7.29
C GLU A 35 -28.75 -11.57 -7.37
N SER A 36 -29.33 -12.01 -6.25
CA SER A 36 -30.74 -12.42 -6.19
C SER A 36 -31.67 -11.23 -6.43
N LEU A 37 -31.35 -10.07 -5.84
CA LEU A 37 -32.08 -8.83 -6.10
C LEU A 37 -31.92 -8.37 -7.56
N TYR A 38 -30.70 -8.40 -8.09
CA TYR A 38 -30.42 -8.06 -9.50
C TYR A 38 -31.21 -8.95 -10.46
N VAL A 39 -31.19 -10.26 -10.23
CA VAL A 39 -31.96 -11.23 -11.03
C VAL A 39 -33.45 -10.91 -10.96
N ALA A 40 -34.02 -10.61 -9.80
CA ALA A 40 -35.44 -10.28 -9.67
C ALA A 40 -35.80 -8.96 -10.35
N MET A 41 -34.88 -7.97 -10.32
CA MET A 41 -35.08 -6.61 -10.85
C MET A 41 -34.78 -6.48 -12.35
N THR A 42 -34.49 -7.59 -13.04
CA THR A 42 -34.14 -7.59 -14.47
C THR A 42 -35.03 -8.51 -15.33
N ARG A 43 -36.09 -9.11 -14.76
CA ARG A 43 -36.99 -10.03 -15.48
C ARG A 43 -38.13 -9.34 -16.22
N GLY A 44 -38.57 -8.18 -15.74
CA GLY A 44 -39.66 -7.41 -16.30
C GLY A 44 -39.21 -6.62 -17.52
N ARG A 45 -39.92 -6.78 -18.65
CA ARG A 45 -39.67 -6.03 -19.88
C ARG A 45 -40.17 -4.59 -19.78
N GLU A 46 -41.32 -4.38 -19.13
CA GLU A 46 -41.99 -3.08 -19.07
C GLU A 46 -41.78 -2.36 -17.73
N SER A 47 -41.76 -3.11 -16.63
CA SER A 47 -41.45 -2.53 -15.32
C SER A 47 -40.92 -3.55 -14.31
N ASN A 48 -40.05 -3.09 -13.41
CA ASN A 48 -39.51 -3.86 -12.29
C ASN A 48 -39.75 -3.06 -11.00
N ARG A 49 -40.47 -3.64 -10.04
CA ARG A 49 -40.82 -2.99 -8.77
C ARG A 49 -40.32 -3.84 -7.60
N VAL A 50 -39.66 -3.20 -6.64
CA VAL A 50 -39.29 -3.82 -5.37
C VAL A 50 -40.13 -3.26 -4.23
N TYR A 51 -40.69 -4.15 -3.42
CA TYR A 51 -41.38 -3.83 -2.18
C TYR A 51 -40.47 -4.25 -1.03
N VAL A 52 -40.05 -3.28 -0.23
CA VAL A 52 -39.19 -3.52 0.93
C VAL A 52 -40.07 -3.54 2.17
N ALA A 53 -40.18 -4.69 2.80
CA ALA A 53 -40.84 -4.83 4.09
C ALA A 53 -39.91 -4.20 5.16
N THR A 54 -40.43 -3.21 5.87
CA THR A 54 -39.72 -2.49 6.94
C THR A 54 -40.25 -2.84 8.33
N ASP A 55 -41.17 -3.80 8.41
CA ASP A 55 -41.86 -4.27 9.61
C ASP A 55 -41.24 -5.58 10.13
N GLU A 56 -40.79 -5.56 11.39
CA GLU A 56 -40.22 -6.72 12.08
C GLU A 56 -41.32 -7.52 12.82
N HIS A 57 -42.35 -8.02 12.11
CA HIS A 57 -43.44 -8.79 12.76
C HIS A 57 -43.04 -10.22 13.21
N HIS A 58 -41.81 -10.66 12.94
CA HIS A 58 -41.34 -12.02 13.23
C HIS A 58 -40.22 -12.10 14.30
N LEU A 59 -39.78 -10.98 14.87
CA LEU A 59 -38.71 -10.96 15.87
C LEU A 59 -39.30 -10.87 17.28
N GLU A 60 -38.80 -11.71 18.19
CA GLU A 60 -39.08 -11.57 19.63
C GLU A 60 -38.38 -10.32 20.18
N GLU A 61 -38.91 -9.72 21.25
CA GLU A 61 -38.52 -8.39 21.76
C GLU A 61 -37.01 -8.21 22.04
N HIS A 62 -36.28 -9.31 22.17
CA HIS A 62 -34.86 -9.39 22.55
C HIS A 62 -33.94 -9.46 21.31
N GLN A 63 -34.53 -9.60 20.12
CA GLN A 63 -33.85 -9.60 18.81
C GLN A 63 -33.97 -8.24 18.11
N HIS A 64 -34.74 -7.30 18.66
CA HIS A 64 -34.76 -5.91 18.21
C HIS A 64 -33.40 -5.26 18.52
N ARG A 65 -32.70 -4.83 17.48
CA ARG A 65 -31.54 -3.93 17.61
C ARG A 65 -32.03 -2.51 17.44
N GLU A 66 -32.12 -1.77 18.54
CA GLU A 66 -32.60 -0.36 18.57
C GLU A 66 -31.77 0.59 17.69
N ASP A 67 -30.57 0.17 17.28
CA ASP A 67 -29.58 1.02 16.60
C ASP A 67 -29.75 1.13 15.08
N LEU A 68 -30.60 0.30 14.48
CA LEU A 68 -30.83 0.27 13.03
C LEU A 68 -32.22 0.83 12.71
N GLN A 69 -32.28 2.07 12.22
CA GLN A 69 -33.47 2.53 11.52
C GLN A 69 -33.65 1.63 10.28
N ASN A 70 -34.54 0.64 10.37
CA ASN A 70 -34.93 -0.29 9.30
C ASN A 70 -35.74 0.40 8.19
N THR A 71 -35.19 1.49 7.67
CA THR A 71 -35.71 2.16 6.49
C THR A 71 -35.42 1.29 5.26
N ALA A 72 -36.30 1.37 4.26
CA ALA A 72 -36.13 0.65 2.99
C ALA A 72 -34.75 0.88 2.35
N ARG A 73 -34.17 2.08 2.57
CA ARG A 73 -32.84 2.45 2.08
C ARG A 73 -31.72 1.67 2.78
N SER A 74 -31.80 1.48 4.09
CA SER A 74 -30.81 0.73 4.87
C SER A 74 -30.78 -0.74 4.44
N ILE A 75 -31.96 -1.34 4.27
CA ILE A 75 -32.10 -2.74 3.83
C ILE A 75 -31.54 -2.92 2.41
N LEU A 76 -31.89 -2.03 1.47
CA LEU A 76 -31.33 -2.08 0.11
C LEU A 76 -29.82 -1.86 0.08
N TYR A 77 -29.29 -1.00 0.95
CA TYR A 77 -27.85 -0.79 1.07
C TYR A 77 -27.15 -2.05 1.59
N GLY A 78 -27.71 -2.71 2.61
CA GLY A 78 -27.20 -3.99 3.11
C GLY A 78 -27.16 -5.08 2.03
N ILE A 79 -28.22 -5.19 1.23
CA ILE A 79 -28.31 -6.15 0.11
C ILE A 79 -27.23 -5.90 -0.93
N LEU A 80 -27.00 -4.63 -1.31
CA LEU A 80 -25.97 -4.28 -2.29
C LEU A 80 -24.55 -4.63 -1.80
N GLN A 81 -24.34 -4.61 -0.48
CA GLN A 81 -23.10 -4.99 0.18
C GLN A 81 -23.00 -6.49 0.49
N HIS A 82 -24.03 -7.28 0.18
CA HIS A 82 -24.08 -8.72 0.42
C HIS A 82 -23.94 -9.52 -0.90
N PRO A 83 -22.70 -9.78 -1.39
CA PRO A 83 -22.47 -10.66 -2.52
C PRO A 83 -22.83 -12.11 -2.18
N GLY A 84 -23.68 -12.72 -2.98
CA GLY A 84 -24.18 -14.09 -2.85
C GLY A 84 -23.48 -15.11 -3.72
N ALA A 85 -22.43 -14.73 -4.43
CA ALA A 85 -21.54 -15.70 -5.02
C ALA A 85 -20.77 -16.37 -3.87
N GLU A 86 -20.97 -17.66 -3.67
CA GLU A 86 -19.87 -18.49 -3.17
C GLU A 86 -18.71 -18.22 -4.13
N LEU A 87 -17.73 -17.42 -3.69
CA LEU A 87 -16.48 -17.23 -4.42
C LEU A 87 -15.97 -18.64 -4.73
N SER A 88 -15.75 -18.92 -6.01
CA SER A 88 -15.11 -20.17 -6.44
C SER A 88 -13.89 -20.41 -5.57
N ALA A 89 -13.59 -21.65 -5.19
CA ALA A 89 -12.38 -21.96 -4.42
C ALA A 89 -11.11 -21.31 -5.02
N HIS A 90 -11.07 -21.07 -6.34
CA HIS A 90 -9.99 -20.33 -7.01
C HIS A 90 -10.02 -18.81 -6.83
N ASP A 91 -11.20 -18.19 -6.81
CA ASP A 91 -11.34 -16.74 -6.62
C ASP A 91 -11.09 -16.37 -5.16
N THR A 92 -11.51 -17.22 -4.21
CA THR A 92 -11.14 -17.10 -2.79
C THR A 92 -9.63 -17.25 -2.62
N ILE A 93 -9.00 -18.25 -3.24
CA ILE A 93 -7.53 -18.42 -3.18
C ILE A 93 -6.82 -17.21 -3.78
N THR A 94 -7.28 -16.65 -4.90
CA THR A 94 -6.61 -15.52 -5.55
C THR A 94 -6.78 -14.23 -4.75
N VAL A 95 -7.98 -13.95 -4.23
CA VAL A 95 -8.23 -12.76 -3.39
C VAL A 95 -7.55 -12.88 -2.03
N GLU A 96 -7.56 -14.06 -1.42
CA GLU A 96 -6.81 -14.33 -0.19
C GLU A 96 -5.29 -14.24 -0.45
N GLN A 97 -4.77 -14.80 -1.54
CA GLN A 97 -3.34 -14.69 -1.89
C GLN A 97 -2.94 -13.24 -2.22
N ASP A 98 -3.80 -12.47 -2.87
CA ASP A 98 -3.56 -11.05 -3.16
C ASP A 98 -3.52 -10.22 -1.87
N PHE A 99 -4.34 -10.58 -0.87
CA PHE A 99 -4.40 -9.94 0.45
C PHE A 99 -3.23 -10.36 1.35
N TRP A 100 -3.01 -11.67 1.53
CA TRP A 100 -1.93 -12.26 2.34
C TRP A 100 -0.54 -12.04 1.75
N GLY A 101 -0.46 -11.81 0.45
CA GLY A 101 0.77 -11.47 -0.26
C GLY A 101 0.93 -9.99 -0.52
N SER A 102 0.09 -9.11 0.05
CA SER A 102 0.16 -7.65 -0.19
C SER A 102 1.52 -7.06 0.16
N LEU A 103 1.98 -6.05 -0.60
CA LEU A 103 3.23 -5.37 -0.24
C LEU A 103 3.10 -4.70 1.13
N GLU A 104 1.89 -4.26 1.51
CA GLU A 104 1.59 -3.76 2.85
C GLU A 104 2.01 -4.77 3.93
N GLN A 105 1.48 -6.00 3.85
CA GLN A 105 1.77 -7.03 4.83
C GLN A 105 3.25 -7.46 4.80
N LEU A 106 3.79 -7.73 3.61
CA LEU A 106 5.18 -8.19 3.46
C LEU A 106 6.18 -7.14 3.96
N ALA A 107 5.92 -5.86 3.69
CA ALA A 107 6.76 -4.76 4.18
C ALA A 107 6.64 -4.60 5.70
N ALA A 108 5.43 -4.72 6.28
CA ALA A 108 5.24 -4.66 7.73
C ALA A 108 5.97 -5.81 8.46
N GLU A 109 5.90 -7.03 7.93
CA GLU A 109 6.65 -8.17 8.46
C GLU A 109 8.17 -7.97 8.34
N TYR A 110 8.64 -7.44 7.20
CA TYR A 110 10.04 -7.11 6.98
C TYR A 110 10.53 -6.06 7.97
N ASP A 111 9.77 -4.98 8.14
CA ASP A 111 10.07 -3.87 9.05
C ASP A 111 10.20 -4.38 10.50
N THR A 112 9.31 -5.26 10.93
CA THR A 112 9.34 -5.87 12.27
C THR A 112 10.61 -6.69 12.49
N ILE A 113 11.00 -7.55 11.54
CA ILE A 113 12.26 -8.32 11.66
C ILE A 113 13.45 -7.37 11.64
N ALA A 114 13.47 -6.42 10.72
CA ALA A 114 14.60 -5.52 10.52
C ALA A 114 14.88 -4.67 11.77
N GLN A 115 13.82 -4.25 12.47
CA GLN A 115 13.93 -3.52 13.74
C GLN A 115 14.63 -4.36 14.81
N VAL A 116 14.19 -5.60 15.02
CA VAL A 116 14.79 -6.49 16.03
C VAL A 116 16.20 -6.90 15.62
N ALA A 117 16.41 -7.28 14.36
CA ALA A 117 17.68 -7.77 13.84
C ALA A 117 18.79 -6.70 13.82
N GLY A 118 18.42 -5.43 13.65
CA GLY A 118 19.35 -4.31 13.62
C GLY A 118 19.70 -3.76 15.01
N GLN A 119 18.93 -4.11 16.05
CA GLN A 119 19.01 -3.48 17.37
C GLN A 119 20.42 -3.53 17.97
N GLU A 120 21.07 -4.69 17.98
CA GLU A 120 22.43 -4.85 18.52
C GLU A 120 23.45 -3.96 17.79
N ARG A 121 23.34 -3.86 16.47
CA ARG A 121 24.21 -2.99 15.67
C ARG A 121 23.98 -1.52 16.00
N TRP A 122 22.74 -1.08 16.11
CA TRP A 122 22.42 0.30 16.45
C TRP A 122 22.93 0.67 17.83
N ILE A 123 22.75 -0.21 18.82
CA ILE A 123 23.31 -0.06 20.17
C ILE A 123 24.84 0.06 20.13
N ALA A 124 25.51 -0.80 19.36
CA ALA A 124 26.96 -0.74 19.21
C ALA A 124 27.45 0.60 18.61
N LEU A 125 26.73 1.15 17.63
CA LEU A 125 27.05 2.47 17.05
C LEU A 125 26.80 3.63 18.01
N LEU A 126 25.72 3.56 18.80
CA LEU A 126 25.44 4.54 19.86
C LEU A 126 26.56 4.55 20.92
N HIS A 127 27.03 3.38 21.32
CA HIS A 127 28.20 3.23 22.19
C HIS A 127 29.47 3.78 21.57
N ALA A 128 29.76 3.46 20.31
CA ALA A 128 30.93 3.98 19.60
C ALA A 128 30.89 5.52 19.45
N GLY A 129 29.69 6.11 19.43
CA GLY A 129 29.45 7.56 19.46
C GLY A 129 29.75 8.22 20.81
N GLY A 130 29.90 7.44 21.89
CA GLY A 130 30.22 7.92 23.23
C GLY A 130 29.04 8.00 24.20
N LEU A 131 27.87 7.42 23.85
CA LEU A 131 26.78 7.26 24.82
C LEU A 131 27.11 6.15 25.85
N THR A 132 26.68 6.36 27.09
CA THR A 132 26.81 5.37 28.16
C THR A 132 25.78 4.26 27.99
N ALA A 133 26.04 3.09 28.58
CA ALA A 133 25.09 1.96 28.58
C ALA A 133 23.74 2.37 29.19
N GLU A 134 23.76 3.06 30.33
CA GLU A 134 22.55 3.51 31.03
C GLU A 134 21.66 4.39 30.14
N THR A 135 22.24 5.35 29.42
CA THR A 135 21.49 6.23 28.52
C THR A 135 20.94 5.48 27.30
N ILE A 136 21.66 4.47 26.79
CA ILE A 136 21.19 3.65 25.68
C ILE A 136 20.04 2.75 26.14
N ASP A 137 20.16 2.13 27.32
CA ASP A 137 19.10 1.29 27.89
C ASP A 137 17.83 2.11 28.10
N GLU A 138 17.94 3.33 28.66
CA GLU A 138 16.80 4.25 28.78
C GLU A 138 16.18 4.58 27.42
N LEU A 139 17.00 4.86 26.39
CA LEU A 139 16.51 5.15 25.05
C LEU A 139 15.77 3.95 24.43
N VAL A 140 16.30 2.73 24.57
CA VAL A 140 15.73 1.48 24.02
C VAL A 140 14.33 1.20 24.56
N GLU A 141 14.06 1.56 25.81
CA GLU A 141 12.74 1.41 26.44
C GLU A 141 11.71 2.46 25.95
N THR A 142 12.11 3.42 25.12
CA THR A 142 11.20 4.42 24.55
C THR A 142 10.77 4.08 23.12
N ASP A 143 9.55 4.51 22.76
CA ASP A 143 9.05 4.46 21.37
C ASP A 143 9.96 5.23 20.39
N ALA A 144 10.74 6.19 20.90
CA ALA A 144 11.62 7.01 20.08
C ALA A 144 12.77 6.20 19.46
N PHE A 145 13.17 5.09 20.06
CA PHE A 145 14.21 4.21 19.53
C PHE A 145 13.75 3.46 18.28
N GLY A 146 12.52 2.93 18.26
CA GLY A 146 11.95 2.27 17.07
C GLY A 146 11.86 3.23 15.87
N ILE A 147 11.43 4.46 16.11
CA ILE A 147 11.38 5.52 15.09
C ILE A 147 12.81 5.88 14.63
N LEU A 148 13.75 6.05 15.56
CA LEU A 148 15.15 6.38 15.22
C LEU A 148 15.81 5.29 14.36
N THR A 149 15.65 4.02 14.73
CA THR A 149 16.25 2.90 13.98
C THR A 149 15.63 2.74 12.59
N THR A 150 14.33 3.05 12.44
CA THR A 150 13.66 3.14 11.13
C THR A 150 14.26 4.25 10.27
N GLU A 151 14.46 5.45 10.83
CA GLU A 151 15.08 6.59 10.14
C GLU A 151 16.54 6.30 9.73
N LEU A 152 17.33 5.68 10.62
CA LEU A 152 18.72 5.30 10.35
C LEU A 152 18.80 4.28 9.21
N ARG A 153 17.96 3.24 9.25
CA ARG A 153 17.86 2.24 8.17
C ARG A 153 17.46 2.89 6.85
N ARG A 154 16.51 3.82 6.87
CA ARG A 154 16.09 4.56 5.66
C ARG A 154 17.29 5.29 5.04
N LEU A 155 18.00 6.08 5.83
CA LEU A 155 19.14 6.84 5.34
C LEU A 155 20.27 5.95 4.84
N GLU A 156 20.51 4.81 5.49
CA GLU A 156 21.46 3.82 5.00
C GLU A 156 21.04 3.26 3.64
N ALA A 157 19.76 2.94 3.46
CA ALA A 157 19.21 2.51 2.19
C ALA A 157 19.30 3.60 1.10
N ASP A 158 19.17 4.88 1.48
CA ASP A 158 19.39 6.03 0.59
C ASP A 158 20.90 6.28 0.29
N GLY A 159 21.81 5.49 0.89
CA GLY A 159 23.25 5.52 0.60
C GLY A 159 24.08 6.35 1.57
N HIS A 160 23.50 6.85 2.67
CA HIS A 160 24.25 7.54 3.72
C HIS A 160 25.13 6.56 4.52
N ASP A 161 26.33 7.00 4.87
CA ASP A 161 27.27 6.24 5.70
C ASP A 161 26.93 6.40 7.19
N ILE A 162 25.96 5.62 7.68
CA ILE A 162 25.46 5.76 9.05
C ILE A 162 26.51 5.41 10.09
N ASP A 163 27.38 4.43 9.81
CA ASP A 163 28.49 4.06 10.68
C ASP A 163 29.44 5.24 10.93
N SER A 164 29.61 6.13 9.94
CA SER A 164 30.43 7.34 10.06
C SER A 164 29.65 8.56 10.59
N LEU A 165 28.36 8.69 10.24
CA LEU A 165 27.55 9.86 10.55
C LEU A 165 27.04 9.86 11.98
N LEU A 166 26.52 8.72 12.46
CA LEU A 166 25.88 8.64 13.77
C LEU A 166 26.85 8.96 14.92
N PRO A 167 28.09 8.42 14.96
CA PRO A 167 29.06 8.81 15.99
C PRO A 167 29.37 10.31 15.98
N ARG A 168 29.48 10.94 14.80
CA ARG A 168 29.72 12.39 14.68
C ARG A 168 28.56 13.21 15.23
N ILE A 169 27.32 12.78 14.98
CA ILE A 169 26.11 13.45 15.49
C ILE A 169 26.07 13.47 17.01
N ILE A 170 26.47 12.36 17.63
CA ILE A 170 26.51 12.20 19.08
C ILE A 170 27.63 13.06 19.68
N GLN A 171 28.82 13.05 19.07
CA GLN A 171 29.99 13.80 19.51
C GLN A 171 29.84 15.34 19.48
N VAL A 172 28.84 15.88 18.78
CA VAL A 172 28.50 17.32 18.86
C VAL A 172 28.14 17.76 20.29
N GLY A 173 27.84 16.82 21.20
CA GLY A 173 27.70 17.07 22.63
C GLY A 173 26.38 17.77 23.00
N GLY A 174 26.28 18.28 24.24
CA GLY A 174 25.06 18.90 24.76
C GLY A 174 23.94 17.88 25.04
N LEU A 175 24.32 16.77 25.68
CA LEU A 175 23.42 15.64 26.00
C LEU A 175 23.02 15.62 27.48
N ASP A 176 23.65 16.45 28.30
CA ASP A 176 23.66 16.35 29.76
C ASP A 176 22.31 16.75 30.43
N GLU A 177 21.37 17.33 29.67
CA GLU A 177 20.06 17.81 30.14
C GLU A 177 18.90 17.47 29.18
N VAL A 178 19.06 16.48 28.31
CA VAL A 178 18.09 16.20 27.24
C VAL A 178 16.99 15.27 27.75
N GLN A 179 15.76 15.78 27.84
CA GLN A 179 14.58 14.99 28.26
C GLN A 179 14.13 13.93 27.24
N ASP A 180 14.44 14.14 25.96
CA ASP A 180 14.13 13.19 24.88
C ASP A 180 15.32 13.08 23.91
N LEU A 181 16.22 12.16 24.23
CA LEU A 181 17.42 11.90 23.44
C LEU A 181 17.07 11.41 22.02
N GLY A 182 16.02 10.59 21.88
CA GLY A 182 15.58 10.07 20.60
C GLY A 182 15.16 11.19 19.64
N SER A 183 14.34 12.13 20.11
CA SER A 183 13.94 13.31 19.32
C SER A 183 15.11 14.22 18.98
N LEU A 184 16.07 14.42 19.90
CA LEU A 184 17.26 15.21 19.61
C LEU A 184 18.11 14.57 18.51
N LEU A 185 18.35 13.26 18.59
CA LEU A 185 19.13 12.52 17.58
C LEU A 185 18.43 12.57 16.22
N ARG A 186 17.11 12.37 16.17
CA ARG A 186 16.32 12.52 14.94
C ARG A 186 16.43 13.92 14.35
N TYR A 187 16.26 14.97 15.16
CA TYR A 187 16.39 16.35 14.71
C TYR A 187 17.79 16.63 14.13
N ARG A 188 18.85 16.19 14.80
CA ARG A 188 20.23 16.36 14.32
C ARG A 188 20.48 15.61 13.03
N LEU A 189 19.96 14.39 12.94
CA LEU A 189 20.07 13.53 11.77
C LEU A 189 19.40 14.19 10.56
N GLN A 190 18.15 14.63 10.69
CA GLN A 190 17.41 15.38 9.66
C GLN A 190 18.16 16.64 9.21
N ARG A 191 18.73 17.39 10.16
CA ARG A 191 19.48 18.62 9.84
C ARG A 191 20.76 18.34 9.05
N ILE A 192 21.46 17.25 9.34
CA ILE A 192 22.70 16.88 8.65
C ILE A 192 22.42 16.28 7.28
N THR A 193 21.40 15.43 7.16
CA THR A 193 21.03 14.80 5.88
C THR A 193 20.45 15.82 4.89
N ALA A 194 19.78 16.87 5.37
CA ALA A 194 19.40 18.01 4.54
C ALA A 194 20.59 18.78 3.96
N ALA A 195 21.74 18.79 4.66
CA ALA A 195 22.95 19.51 4.24
C ALA A 195 23.93 18.64 3.42
N TYR A 196 23.88 17.31 3.58
CA TYR A 196 24.80 16.37 2.94
C TYR A 196 24.04 15.31 2.16
N GLN A 197 24.05 15.42 0.84
CA GLN A 197 23.55 14.37 -0.06
C GLN A 197 24.43 13.11 0.02
N PRO A 198 23.84 11.90 -0.15
CA PRO A 198 24.59 10.66 -0.17
C PRO A 198 25.60 10.65 -1.33
N ALA A 199 26.72 9.93 -1.14
CA ALA A 199 27.75 9.87 -2.18
C ALA A 199 27.19 9.16 -3.43
N PRO A 200 27.39 9.69 -4.65
CA PRO A 200 26.76 9.18 -5.88
C PRO A 200 27.17 7.75 -6.27
N GLN A 201 28.13 7.14 -5.57
CA GLN A 201 28.63 5.78 -5.80
C GLN A 201 27.98 4.72 -4.91
N ARG A 202 27.21 5.11 -3.87
CA ARG A 202 26.44 4.14 -3.09
C ARG A 202 25.06 3.98 -3.73
N THR A 203 24.86 2.85 -4.39
CA THR A 203 23.57 2.48 -4.98
C THR A 203 22.53 2.38 -3.85
N ALA A 204 21.43 3.12 -3.98
CA ALA A 204 20.32 3.01 -3.04
C ALA A 204 19.87 1.54 -2.96
N ARG A 205 19.73 1.01 -1.75
CA ARG A 205 19.37 -0.40 -1.50
C ARG A 205 17.90 -0.49 -1.18
N MET A 206 17.10 -0.45 -2.23
CA MET A 206 15.65 -0.54 -2.16
C MET A 206 15.19 -1.93 -2.59
N ILE A 207 14.23 -2.48 -1.87
CA ILE A 207 13.48 -3.67 -2.25
C ILE A 207 12.24 -3.20 -2.99
N ALA A 208 11.92 -3.82 -4.13
CA ALA A 208 10.77 -3.45 -4.97
C ALA A 208 10.78 -1.96 -5.40
N GLY A 209 11.94 -1.28 -5.32
CA GLY A 209 12.07 0.15 -5.58
C GLY A 209 11.49 1.07 -4.49
N LEU A 210 10.94 0.54 -3.40
CA LEU A 210 10.26 1.34 -2.37
C LEU A 210 10.71 1.03 -0.93
N VAL A 211 10.90 -0.24 -0.56
CA VAL A 211 11.12 -0.64 0.84
C VAL A 211 12.61 -0.62 1.19
N PRO A 212 13.06 0.13 2.22
CA PRO A 212 14.48 0.20 2.61
C PRO A 212 15.04 -1.17 3.03
N ARG A 213 16.12 -1.63 2.38
CA ARG A 213 16.79 -2.88 2.75
C ARG A 213 17.57 -2.71 4.05
N ALA A 214 17.38 -3.61 5.01
CA ALA A 214 18.19 -3.71 6.20
C ALA A 214 19.58 -4.27 5.87
N THR A 215 20.64 -3.65 6.42
CA THR A 215 22.02 -4.09 6.19
C THR A 215 22.79 -4.27 7.50
N GLY A 216 23.91 -4.99 7.45
CA GLY A 216 24.73 -5.24 8.64
C GLY A 216 24.13 -6.23 9.64
N ILE A 217 23.15 -7.04 9.21
CA ILE A 217 22.51 -8.06 10.05
C ILE A 217 23.44 -9.24 10.27
N THR A 218 23.76 -9.54 11.53
CA THR A 218 24.71 -10.57 11.95
C THR A 218 24.04 -11.94 12.16
N ASP A 219 22.85 -11.96 12.76
CA ASP A 219 22.08 -13.18 13.02
C ASP A 219 21.70 -13.87 11.70
N PRO A 220 22.12 -15.13 11.47
CA PRO A 220 21.84 -15.84 10.22
C PRO A 220 20.36 -16.18 10.01
N ALA A 221 19.61 -16.47 11.08
CA ALA A 221 18.19 -16.79 10.99
C ALA A 221 17.37 -15.54 10.66
N MET A 222 17.72 -14.40 11.27
CA MET A 222 17.07 -13.13 10.94
C MET A 222 17.42 -12.65 9.53
N ARG A 223 18.67 -12.85 9.10
CA ARG A 223 19.08 -12.56 7.70
C ARG A 223 18.28 -13.41 6.72
N GLN A 224 18.15 -14.72 6.98
CA GLN A 224 17.34 -15.60 6.14
C GLN A 224 15.88 -15.14 6.09
N ALA A 225 15.27 -14.79 7.23
CA ALA A 225 13.89 -14.31 7.26
C ALA A 225 13.71 -13.01 6.47
N LEU A 226 14.66 -12.07 6.54
CA LEU A 226 14.64 -10.84 5.73
C LEU A 226 14.79 -11.14 4.23
N ASP A 227 15.70 -12.04 3.86
CA ASP A 227 15.93 -12.45 2.47
C ASP A 227 14.67 -13.12 1.88
N GLU A 228 13.97 -13.95 2.66
CA GLU A 228 12.71 -14.58 2.25
C GLU A 228 11.60 -13.55 2.02
N ARG A 229 11.43 -12.57 2.91
CA ARG A 229 10.47 -11.47 2.70
C ARG A 229 10.83 -10.61 1.49
N GLU A 230 12.12 -10.32 1.31
CA GLU A 230 12.60 -9.58 0.15
C GLU A 230 12.22 -10.27 -1.16
N GLN A 231 12.44 -11.58 -1.26
CA GLN A 231 12.07 -12.37 -2.43
C GLN A 231 10.56 -12.34 -2.70
N LEU A 232 9.73 -12.45 -1.64
CA LEU A 232 8.27 -12.36 -1.78
C LEU A 232 7.82 -10.99 -2.28
N MET A 233 8.42 -9.90 -1.77
CA MET A 233 8.14 -8.55 -2.23
C MET A 233 8.50 -8.35 -3.70
N GLU A 234 9.69 -8.80 -4.12
CA GLU A 234 10.12 -8.70 -5.52
C GLU A 234 9.21 -9.51 -6.46
N GLN A 235 8.88 -10.77 -6.09
CA GLN A 235 7.97 -11.61 -6.87
C GLN A 235 6.59 -10.98 -7.03
N ARG A 236 6.08 -10.34 -5.97
CA ARG A 236 4.80 -9.63 -6.04
C ARG A 236 4.85 -8.48 -7.03
N ILE A 237 5.88 -7.63 -6.96
CA ILE A 237 5.99 -6.49 -7.87
C ILE A 237 6.24 -6.95 -9.30
N ASP A 238 7.01 -8.02 -9.52
CA ASP A 238 7.17 -8.63 -10.85
C ASP A 238 5.81 -9.06 -11.42
N ALA A 239 4.97 -9.74 -10.63
CA ALA A 239 3.64 -10.16 -11.06
C ALA A 239 2.72 -8.96 -11.37
N LEU A 240 2.80 -7.88 -10.59
CA LEU A 240 2.04 -6.66 -10.84
C LEU A 240 2.52 -5.93 -12.10
N VAL A 241 3.84 -5.86 -12.33
CA VAL A 241 4.42 -5.32 -13.57
C VAL A 241 3.93 -6.12 -14.77
N GLU A 242 4.00 -7.45 -14.73
CA GLU A 242 3.51 -8.31 -15.82
C GLU A 242 2.01 -8.12 -16.09
N LYS A 243 1.20 -7.92 -15.05
CA LYS A 243 -0.23 -7.65 -15.18
C LYS A 243 -0.46 -6.32 -15.90
N LEU A 244 0.28 -5.27 -15.54
CA LEU A 244 0.16 -3.94 -16.14
C LEU A 244 0.67 -3.88 -17.58
N LEU A 245 1.67 -4.70 -17.94
CA LEU A 245 2.08 -4.87 -19.35
C LEU A 245 0.96 -5.47 -20.22
N LYS A 246 0.11 -6.33 -19.64
CA LYS A 246 -1.05 -6.92 -20.35
C LYS A 246 -2.26 -5.99 -20.37
N GLN A 247 -2.44 -5.20 -19.31
CA GLN A 247 -3.57 -4.30 -19.11
C GLN A 247 -3.07 -2.95 -18.57
N PRO A 248 -2.61 -2.05 -19.46
CA PRO A 248 -2.05 -0.77 -19.05
C PRO A 248 -3.13 0.11 -18.41
N GLU A 249 -2.82 0.64 -17.23
CA GLU A 249 -3.69 1.58 -16.52
C GLU A 249 -3.39 3.04 -16.89
N PRO A 250 -4.36 3.96 -16.77
CA PRO A 250 -4.20 5.35 -17.22
C PRO A 250 -3.02 6.10 -16.59
N TRP A 251 -2.66 5.77 -15.35
CA TRP A 251 -1.59 6.43 -14.60
C TRP A 251 -0.18 6.04 -15.07
N LEU A 252 -0.03 4.98 -15.88
CA LEU A 252 1.27 4.56 -16.46
C LEU A 252 1.71 5.46 -17.64
N THR A 253 0.81 6.29 -18.15
CA THR A 253 1.11 7.19 -19.26
C THR A 253 2.27 8.13 -18.89
N GLY A 254 3.38 8.05 -19.62
CA GLY A 254 4.60 8.85 -19.39
C GLY A 254 5.68 8.19 -18.51
N LEU A 255 5.48 6.95 -18.04
CA LEU A 255 6.53 6.18 -17.34
C LEU A 255 7.32 5.25 -18.28
N ASP A 256 6.78 4.96 -19.46
CA ASP A 256 7.28 3.97 -20.43
C ASP A 256 8.23 4.58 -21.49
N GLU A 257 8.38 5.91 -21.54
CA GLU A 257 9.04 6.61 -22.66
C GLU A 257 10.56 6.87 -22.48
N THR A 258 11.14 6.52 -21.32
CA THR A 258 12.55 6.74 -21.00
C THR A 258 13.45 5.54 -21.28
N ALA A 259 14.78 5.70 -21.11
CA ALA A 259 15.72 4.59 -21.21
C ALA A 259 15.21 3.39 -20.38
N PRO A 260 15.16 2.17 -20.95
CA PRO A 260 14.31 1.09 -20.42
C PRO A 260 14.54 0.80 -18.94
N ALA A 261 15.78 0.94 -18.45
CA ALA A 261 16.12 0.71 -17.05
C ALA A 261 15.64 1.80 -16.07
N GLU A 262 15.63 3.07 -16.46
CA GLU A 262 15.21 4.18 -15.57
C GLU A 262 13.68 4.27 -15.49
N GLY A 263 12.98 4.09 -16.62
CA GLY A 263 11.53 4.01 -16.67
C GLY A 263 11.00 2.79 -15.90
N GLU A 264 11.67 1.64 -16.02
CA GLU A 264 11.33 0.44 -15.25
C GLU A 264 11.48 0.66 -13.74
N ALA A 265 12.57 1.30 -13.29
CA ALA A 265 12.77 1.60 -11.87
C ALA A 265 11.68 2.54 -11.33
N ALA A 266 11.31 3.57 -12.10
CA ALA A 266 10.23 4.49 -11.73
C ALA A 266 8.87 3.79 -11.68
N ALA A 267 8.55 2.98 -12.70
CA ALA A 267 7.33 2.20 -12.73
C ALA A 267 7.24 1.24 -11.53
N ARG A 268 8.31 0.49 -11.23
CA ARG A 268 8.35 -0.41 -10.07
C ARG A 268 8.10 0.33 -8.75
N ALA A 269 8.76 1.47 -8.53
CA ALA A 269 8.57 2.26 -7.31
C ALA A 269 7.12 2.75 -7.15
N VAL A 270 6.48 3.19 -8.25
CA VAL A 270 5.07 3.60 -8.24
C VAL A 270 4.15 2.40 -8.00
N ILE A 271 4.37 1.27 -8.65
CA ILE A 271 3.57 0.04 -8.46
C ILE A 271 3.64 -0.41 -7.01
N ALA A 272 4.85 -0.47 -6.46
CA ALA A 272 5.08 -0.81 -5.06
C ALA A 272 4.35 0.16 -4.12
N TYR A 273 4.45 1.47 -4.36
CA TYR A 273 3.77 2.47 -3.55
C TYR A 273 2.24 2.30 -3.60
N ARG A 274 1.69 2.10 -4.80
CA ARG A 274 0.24 1.94 -4.98
C ARG A 274 -0.27 0.68 -4.32
N ASP A 275 0.48 -0.42 -4.42
CA ASP A 275 0.10 -1.69 -3.81
C ASP A 275 0.20 -1.66 -2.29
N ARG A 276 1.27 -1.07 -1.73
CA ARG A 276 1.44 -0.92 -0.27
C ARG A 276 0.34 -0.08 0.38
N TRP A 277 -0.13 0.96 -0.31
CA TRP A 277 -1.04 1.96 0.27
C TRP A 277 -2.45 1.95 -0.34
N GLY A 278 -2.78 0.95 -1.16
CA GLY A 278 -4.09 0.81 -1.78
C GLY A 278 -4.51 1.98 -2.69
N VAL A 279 -3.57 2.62 -3.38
CA VAL A 279 -3.85 3.80 -4.20
C VAL A 279 -4.52 3.39 -5.51
N THR A 280 -5.79 3.77 -5.67
CA THR A 280 -6.62 3.45 -6.85
C THR A 280 -6.90 4.64 -7.76
N SER A 281 -6.35 5.81 -7.44
CA SER A 281 -6.56 7.02 -8.24
C SER A 281 -5.93 6.93 -9.64
N SER A 282 -6.37 7.79 -10.55
CA SER A 282 -5.79 7.95 -11.89
C SER A 282 -4.46 8.72 -11.91
N SER A 283 -4.07 9.34 -10.78
CA SER A 283 -2.72 9.88 -10.60
C SER A 283 -1.76 8.75 -10.21
N PRO A 284 -0.49 8.76 -10.66
CA PRO A 284 0.50 7.76 -10.28
C PRO A 284 0.59 7.56 -8.77
N LEU A 285 0.67 8.65 -8.00
CA LEU A 285 0.86 8.62 -6.54
C LEU A 285 -0.38 9.03 -5.72
N GLY A 286 -1.48 9.41 -6.39
CA GLY A 286 -2.67 9.94 -5.70
C GLY A 286 -2.44 11.32 -5.06
N ALA A 287 -3.22 11.61 -4.01
CA ALA A 287 -3.08 12.84 -3.24
C ALA A 287 -1.91 12.74 -2.26
N VAL A 288 -1.32 13.89 -1.91
CA VAL A 288 -0.27 13.94 -0.88
C VAL A 288 -0.85 13.43 0.45
N PRO A 289 -0.29 12.36 1.03
CA PRO A 289 -0.88 11.69 2.20
C PRO A 289 -0.69 12.51 3.47
N GLY A 290 -1.62 12.41 4.43
CA GLY A 290 -1.49 13.06 5.74
C GLY A 290 -0.66 12.27 6.75
N ASP A 291 -0.57 10.96 6.56
CA ASP A 291 0.16 10.03 7.42
C ASP A 291 1.67 10.07 7.15
N ASP A 292 2.48 10.04 8.21
CA ASP A 292 3.94 10.18 8.11
C ASP A 292 4.59 8.98 7.40
N ALA A 293 4.12 7.76 7.66
CA ALA A 293 4.69 6.56 7.05
C ALA A 293 4.39 6.53 5.54
N GLN A 294 3.15 6.84 5.16
CA GLN A 294 2.78 6.98 3.75
C GLN A 294 3.49 8.16 3.08
N ARG A 295 3.69 9.28 3.80
CA ARG A 295 4.38 10.47 3.27
C ARG A 295 5.81 10.17 2.86
N VAL A 296 6.55 9.41 3.67
CA VAL A 296 7.93 9.02 3.37
C VAL A 296 7.99 8.19 2.08
N ASP A 297 7.10 7.21 1.93
CA ASP A 297 7.04 6.37 0.73
C ASP A 297 6.56 7.15 -0.49
N TYR A 298 5.64 8.10 -0.31
CA TYR A 298 5.18 9.03 -1.35
C TYR A 298 6.35 9.90 -1.86
N GLU A 299 7.11 10.52 -0.95
CA GLU A 299 8.24 11.38 -1.31
C GLU A 299 9.34 10.61 -2.03
N ARG A 300 9.58 9.34 -1.64
CA ARG A 300 10.52 8.46 -2.32
C ARG A 300 10.07 8.16 -3.76
N ALA A 301 8.83 7.68 -3.93
CA ALA A 301 8.30 7.39 -5.25
C ALA A 301 8.25 8.66 -6.12
N GLN A 302 7.93 9.82 -5.53
CA GLN A 302 7.97 11.11 -6.21
C GLN A 302 9.39 11.50 -6.63
N GLY A 303 10.40 11.27 -5.78
CA GLY A 303 11.79 11.55 -6.10
C GLY A 303 12.27 10.79 -7.34
N VAL A 304 11.92 9.50 -7.46
CA VAL A 304 12.24 8.69 -8.64
C VAL A 304 11.54 9.24 -9.89
N LEU A 305 10.25 9.61 -9.79
CA LEU A 305 9.52 10.23 -10.89
C LEU A 305 10.12 11.55 -11.36
N VAL A 306 10.50 12.42 -10.42
CA VAL A 306 11.12 13.72 -10.74
C VAL A 306 12.48 13.52 -11.41
N SER A 307 13.27 12.54 -10.95
CA SER A 307 14.55 12.22 -11.58
C SER A 307 14.38 11.76 -13.03
N LEU A 308 13.34 10.97 -13.31
CA LEU A 308 12.98 10.51 -14.66
C LEU A 308 12.69 11.68 -15.60
N GLN A 309 11.85 12.61 -15.15
CA GLN A 309 11.47 13.81 -15.92
C GLN A 309 12.67 14.72 -16.20
N GLN A 310 13.62 14.83 -15.27
CA GLN A 310 14.84 15.62 -15.47
C GLN A 310 15.78 14.95 -16.49
N THR A 311 15.84 13.62 -16.53
CA THR A 311 16.57 12.88 -17.56
C THR A 311 15.93 13.06 -18.94
N GLU A 312 14.61 13.15 -19.07
CA GLU A 312 13.91 13.38 -20.35
C GLU A 312 14.16 14.76 -20.96
N HIS A 313 14.27 15.79 -20.13
CA HIS A 313 14.46 17.18 -20.59
C HIS A 313 15.92 17.49 -20.98
N SER A 314 16.89 16.70 -20.50
CA SER A 314 18.33 16.87 -20.80
C SER A 314 18.78 16.47 -22.24
N PRO A 315 18.23 15.44 -22.92
CA PRO A 315 18.63 15.06 -24.27
C PRO A 315 18.17 16.02 -25.39
N GLU A 316 17.10 16.81 -25.19
CA GLU A 316 16.64 17.78 -26.19
C GLU A 316 17.52 19.05 -26.26
N GLU A 317 18.02 19.55 -25.13
CA GLU A 317 18.89 20.74 -25.11
C GLU A 317 20.27 20.50 -25.74
N VAL A 318 20.78 19.27 -25.70
CA VAL A 318 22.08 18.92 -26.32
C VAL A 318 21.95 18.77 -27.84
N ARG A 319 20.79 18.32 -28.35
CA ARG A 319 20.51 18.23 -29.79
C ARG A 319 20.24 19.60 -30.42
N SER A 320 19.54 20.50 -29.74
CA SER A 320 19.28 21.87 -30.25
C SER A 320 20.56 22.71 -30.34
N ARG A 321 21.49 22.57 -29.37
CA ARG A 321 22.80 23.25 -29.37
C ARG A 321 23.77 22.71 -30.42
N ARG A 322 23.66 21.43 -30.83
CA ARG A 322 24.46 20.87 -31.94
C ARG A 322 23.91 21.26 -33.32
N SER A 323 22.59 21.43 -33.45
CA SER A 323 21.96 21.92 -34.68
C SER A 323 22.32 23.38 -34.96
N GLN A 324 22.29 24.26 -33.95
CA GLN A 324 22.65 25.68 -34.09
C GLN A 324 24.14 25.93 -34.36
N ARG A 325 25.04 25.00 -34.02
CA ARG A 325 26.47 25.10 -34.36
C ARG A 325 26.82 24.63 -35.77
N ARG A 326 25.93 23.91 -36.46
CA ARG A 326 26.15 23.46 -37.86
C ARG A 326 25.56 24.40 -38.92
N SER A 327 24.71 25.34 -38.53
CA SER A 327 24.16 26.38 -39.42
C SER A 327 24.95 27.69 -39.43
N ILE A 328 26.11 27.74 -38.75
CA ILE A 328 27.04 28.88 -38.71
C ILE A 328 28.44 28.45 -39.22
N SER A 329 28.51 27.51 -40.15
CA SER A 329 29.74 27.19 -40.89
C SER A 329 29.43 26.99 -42.36
#